data_AF-G7JCA4-F1
#
_entry.id   AF-G7JCA4-F1
#
_cell.length_a   1.000
_cell.length_b   1.000
_cell.length_c   1.000
_cell.angle_alpha   90.00
_cell.angle_beta   90.00
_cell.angle_gamma   90.00
#
_symmetry.space_group_name_H-M   'P 1'
#
loop_
_entity.id
_entity.type
_entity.pdbx_description
1 polymer ?
#
loop_
_entity_poly.entity_id
_entity_poly.type
_entity_poly.pdbx_seq_one_letter_code
_entity_poly.pdbx_strand_id
1 'polypeptide(L)' 'MAYSLIHSPATVHYLAPYIGATLAEYFMYRERHTLIIYDNPFKQAHAYCQMSLLLRRLMTCSIGQLVCAT' A
#
# COMPACT_ATOMS: atom_id res chain seq x y z
N MET A 1 -19.34 16.17 -1.83
CA MET A 1 -18.31 15.90 -0.79
C MET A 1 -17.80 14.46 -0.85
N ALA A 2 -17.64 13.89 -2.05
CA ALA A 2 -16.83 12.68 -2.24
C ALA A 2 -15.42 13.20 -2.53
N TYR A 3 -14.58 13.29 -1.50
CA TYR A 3 -13.17 13.57 -1.70
C TYR A 3 -12.64 12.50 -2.66
N SER A 4 -12.01 12.95 -3.73
CA SER A 4 -11.40 12.10 -4.74
C SER A 4 -10.30 11.28 -4.07
N LEU A 5 -10.63 10.06 -3.60
CA LEU A 5 -9.67 9.08 -3.05
C LEU A 5 -8.51 8.79 -4.00
N ILE A 6 -8.66 9.12 -5.28
CA ILE A 6 -7.65 9.00 -6.36
C ILE A 6 -6.61 10.14 -6.31
N HIS A 7 -6.95 11.28 -5.68
CA HIS A 7 -6.08 12.46 -5.53
C HIS A 7 -5.66 12.68 -4.06
N SER A 8 -5.65 11.61 -3.27
CA SER A 8 -5.05 11.63 -1.93
C SER A 8 -3.53 11.52 -2.06
N PRO A 9 -2.73 12.18 -1.19
CA PRO A 9 -1.28 12.07 -1.25
C PRO A 9 -0.82 10.61 -1.16
N ALA A 10 0.26 10.26 -1.86
CA ALA A 10 0.83 8.91 -1.93
C ALA A 10 1.00 8.25 -0.55
N THR A 11 1.28 9.05 0.47
CA THR A 11 1.41 8.62 1.87
C THR A 11 0.19 7.89 2.42
N VAL A 12 -1.02 8.32 2.07
CA VAL A 12 -2.25 7.70 2.58
C VAL A 12 -2.44 6.31 1.97
N HIS A 13 -2.13 6.14 0.69
CA HIS A 13 -2.19 4.84 0.03
C HIS A 13 -1.11 3.87 0.53
N TYR A 14 0.05 4.40 0.96
CA TYR A 14 1.09 3.60 1.60
C TYR A 14 0.66 3.11 2.99
N LEU A 15 -0.01 3.95 3.78
CA LEU A 15 -0.43 3.66 5.16
C LEU A 15 -1.73 2.85 5.28
N ALA A 16 -2.64 2.97 4.31
CA ALA A 16 -3.96 2.34 4.35
C ALA A 16 -3.97 0.84 4.74
N PRO A 17 -3.11 -0.04 4.19
CA PRO A 17 -3.14 -1.45 4.54
C PRO A 17 -2.57 -1.74 5.92
N TYR A 18 -1.64 -0.93 6.42
CA TYR A 18 -1.14 -1.06 7.79
C TYR A 18 -2.21 -0.71 8.82
N ILE A 19 -3.04 0.29 8.53
CA ILE A 19 -4.20 0.64 9.37
C ILE A 19 -5.25 -0.48 9.35
N GLY A 20 -5.47 -1.11 8.19
CA GLY A 20 -6.34 -2.28 8.07
C GLY A 20 -5.85 -3.46 8.92
N ALA A 21 -4.53 -3.72 8.91
CA ALA A 21 -3.91 -4.76 9.72
C ALA A 21 -4.05 -4.50 11.22
N THR A 22 -3.78 -3.28 11.70
CA THR A 22 -3.88 -2.96 13.14
C THR A 22 -5.32 -3.02 13.65
N LEU A 23 -6.30 -2.62 12.84
CA LEU A 23 -7.72 -2.77 13.18
C LEU A 23 -8.12 -4.24 13.27
N ALA A 24 -7.66 -5.07 12.34
CA ALA A 24 -7.95 -6.48 12.38
C ALA A 24 -7.29 -7.17 13.57
N GLU A 25 -6.03 -6.88 13.86
CA GLU A 25 -5.33 -7.38 15.05
C GLU A 25 -6.10 -7.03 16.32
N TYR A 26 -6.61 -5.80 16.45
CA TYR A 26 -7.44 -5.39 17.58
C TYR A 26 -8.70 -6.27 17.76
N PHE A 27 -9.37 -6.62 16.67
CA PHE A 27 -10.54 -7.48 16.71
C PHE A 27 -10.18 -8.96 16.91
N MET A 28 -9.02 -9.42 16.42
CA MET A 28 -8.47 -10.76 16.69
C MET A 28 -8.19 -10.96 18.18
N TYR A 29 -7.56 -9.99 18.85
CA TYR A 29 -7.28 -10.04 20.29
C TYR A 29 -8.56 -10.01 21.15
N ARG A 30 -9.70 -9.64 20.58
CA ARG A 30 -11.02 -9.66 21.23
C ARG A 30 -11.84 -10.91 20.90
N GLU A 31 -11.17 -11.96 20.43
CA GLU A 31 -11.76 -13.26 20.05
C GLU A 31 -12.83 -13.17 18.96
N ARG A 32 -12.74 -12.15 18.08
CA ARG A 32 -13.66 -12.00 16.95
C ARG A 32 -12.98 -12.45 15.67
N HIS A 33 -13.75 -13.07 14.78
CA HIS A 33 -13.28 -13.40 13.44
C HIS A 33 -13.15 -12.12 12.60
N THR A 34 -12.00 -11.94 11.97
CA THR A 34 -11.68 -10.77 11.16
C THR A 34 -11.24 -11.18 9.78
N LEU A 35 -11.79 -10.54 8.76
CA LEU A 35 -11.36 -10.69 7.38
C LEU A 35 -10.90 -9.33 6.86
N ILE A 36 -9.69 -9.28 6.33
CA ILE A 36 -9.13 -8.09 5.68
C ILE A 36 -9.03 -8.37 4.19
N ILE A 37 -9.55 -7.47 3.37
CA ILE A 37 -9.45 -7.53 1.91
C ILE A 37 -8.73 -6.28 1.44
N TYR A 38 -7.63 -6.47 0.72
CA TYR A 38 -6.91 -5.38 0.05
C TYR A 38 -7.34 -5.32 -1.41
N ASP A 39 -8.09 -4.28 -1.77
CA ASP A 39 -8.60 -4.07 -3.13
C ASP A 39 -7.50 -3.49 -4.05
N ASN A 40 -6.46 -4.29 -4.33
CA ASN A 40 -5.30 -4.02 -5.21
C ASN A 40 -4.01 -3.55 -4.49
N PRO A 41 -3.07 -4.47 -4.15
CA PRO A 41 -1.79 -4.10 -3.54
C PRO A 41 -0.87 -3.29 -4.49
N PHE A 42 -1.12 -3.31 -5.79
CA PHE A 42 -0.36 -2.54 -6.77
C PHE A 42 -0.41 -1.03 -6.53
N LYS A 43 -1.53 -0.49 -6.01
CA LYS A 43 -1.65 0.94 -5.69
C LYS A 43 -0.70 1.35 -4.54
N GLN A 44 -0.52 0.47 -3.55
CA GLN A 44 0.42 0.66 -2.45
C GLN A 44 1.87 0.62 -2.96
N ALA A 45 2.19 -0.32 -3.86
CA ALA A 45 3.52 -0.44 -4.46
C ALA A 45 3.89 0.83 -5.26
N HIS A 46 2.95 1.38 -6.05
CA HIS A 46 3.19 2.60 -6.79
C HIS A 46 3.44 3.81 -5.87
N ALA A 47 2.68 3.93 -4.79
CA ALA A 47 2.89 4.96 -3.77
C ALA A 47 4.26 4.84 -3.09
N TYR A 48 4.69 3.62 -2.77
CA TYR A 48 6.01 3.35 -2.17
C TYR A 48 7.16 3.72 -3.11
N CYS A 49 7.04 3.41 -4.41
CA CYS A 49 8.00 3.82 -5.42
C CYS A 49 8.09 5.35 -5.51
N GLN A 50 6.97 6.05 -5.58
CA GLN A 50 6.93 7.52 -5.60
C GLN A 50 7.62 8.13 -4.38
N MET A 51 7.42 7.56 -3.20
CA MET A 51 8.07 8.00 -1.95
C MET A 51 9.58 7.74 -1.95
N SER A 52 10.01 6.56 -2.43
CA SER A 52 11.44 6.23 -2.51
C SER A 52 12.21 7.12 -3.48
N LEU A 53 11.57 7.55 -4.57
CA LEU A 53 12.15 8.48 -5.55
C LEU A 53 12.39 9.86 -4.93
N LEU A 54 11.44 10.36 -4.12
CA LEU A 54 11.60 11.62 -3.38
C LEU A 54 12.76 11.55 -2.38
N LEU A 55 12.97 10.38 -1.77
CA LEU A 55 14.06 10.12 -0.82
C LEU A 55 15.39 9.76 -1.50
N ARG A 56 15.46 9.81 -2.84
CA ARG A 56 16.63 9.42 -3.66
C ARG A 56 17.12 8.00 -3.41
N ARG A 57 16.24 7.12 -2.94
CA ARG A 57 16.53 5.70 -2.80
C ARG A 57 16.14 5.02 -4.10
N LEU A 58 17.15 4.54 -4.83
CA LEU A 58 16.90 3.84 -6.09
C LEU A 58 16.06 2.59 -5.82
N MET A 59 14.88 2.51 -6.44
CA MET A 59 14.10 1.28 -6.52
C MET A 59 14.08 0.79 -7.95
N THR A 60 14.64 -0.40 -8.16
CA THR A 60 14.61 -1.14 -9.41
C THR A 60 13.27 -1.87 -9.55
N CYS A 61 12.16 -1.13 -9.58
CA CYS A 61 10.86 -1.72 -9.92
C CYS A 61 10.27 -0.96 -11.10
N SER A 62 10.81 -1.24 -12.28
CA SER A 62 10.22 -0.89 -13.56
C SER A 62 8.97 -1.74 -13.74
N ILE A 63 7.80 -1.11 -13.64
CA ILE A 63 6.54 -1.69 -14.11
C ILE A 63 6.67 -1.74 -15.65
N GLY A 64 7.14 -2.89 -16.14
CA GLY A 64 7.45 -3.12 -17.55
C GLY A 64 8.94 -3.31 -17.80
N GLN A 65 9.32 -4.57 -18.04
CA GLN A 65 10.65 -5.10 -18.39
C GLN A 65 11.66 -5.29 -17.24
N LEU A 66 12.15 -6.53 -17.20
CA LEU A 66 13.38 -7.00 -16.55
C LEU A 66 13.28 -7.63 -15.14
N VAL A 67 12.48 -8.69 -15.01
CA VAL A 67 12.80 -9.82 -14.09
C VAL A 67 12.80 -11.16 -14.88
N CYS A 68 13.26 -11.11 -16.13
CA CYS A 68 13.73 -12.27 -16.91
C CYS A 68 15.26 -12.24 -17.08
N ALA A 69 15.99 -11.64 -16.13
CA ALA A 69 17.46 -11.63 -16.13
C ALA A 69 18.00 -12.02 -14.74
N THR A 70 17.45 -13.10 -14.20
CA THR A 70 18.11 -14.23 -13.51
C THR A 70 17.06 -15.30 -13.25
#